data_AF-A0A7X7XFU4-F1
#
_entry.id   AF-A0A7X7XFU4-F1
#
_cell.length_a   1.000
_cell.length_b   1.000
_cell.length_c   1.000
_cell.angle_alpha   90.00
_cell.angle_beta   90.00
_cell.angle_gamma   90.00
#
_symmetry.space_group_name_H-M   'P 1'
#
loop_
_entity.id
_entity.type
_entity.pdbx_description
1 polymer ?
#
loop_
_entity_poly.entity_id
_entity_poly.type
_entity_poly.pdbx_seq_one_letter_code
_entity_poly.pdbx_strand_id
1 'polypeptide(L)' 'IGQLVVCGAEGVVLGCTEIPLLLQADTAAGVPLFDTLAIHARAAVDFALEEMVNG' A
#
# COMPACT_ATOMS: atom_id res chain seq x y z
N ILE A 1 13.67 2.74 5.45
CA ILE A 1 13.39 2.81 3.99
C ILE A 1 14.66 3.13 3.20
N GLY A 2 15.38 4.23 3.49
CA GLY A 2 16.61 4.58 2.75
C GLY A 2 17.65 3.44 2.63
N GLN A 3 17.89 2.67 3.70
CA GLN A 3 18.77 1.49 3.62
C GLN A 3 18.24 0.39 2.69
N LEU A 4 16.92 0.17 2.62
CA LEU A 4 16.33 -0.80 1.70
C LEU A 4 16.60 -0.36 0.25
N VAL A 5 16.46 0.94 -0.04
CA VAL A 5 16.76 1.51 -1.37
C VAL A 5 18.24 1.38 -1.71
N VAL A 6 19.15 1.66 -0.77
CA VAL A 6 20.60 1.44 -0.94
C VAL A 6 20.92 -0.03 -1.21
N CYS A 7 20.16 -0.95 -0.63
CA CYS A 7 20.24 -2.39 -0.89
C CYS A 7 19.57 -2.83 -2.21
N GLY A 8 19.02 -1.91 -3.00
CA GLY A 8 18.42 -2.20 -4.31
C GLY A 8 16.91 -2.44 -4.29
N ALA A 9 16.21 -2.09 -3.21
CA ALA A 9 14.74 -2.15 -3.21
C ALA A 9 14.16 -1.09 -4.17
N GLU A 10 13.40 -1.54 -5.16
CA GLU A 10 12.72 -0.70 -6.15
C GLU A 10 11.30 -0.29 -5.72
N GLY A 11 10.87 -0.79 -4.56
CA GLY A 11 9.60 -0.48 -3.92
C GLY A 11 9.52 -1.12 -2.54
N VAL A 12 8.61 -0.63 -1.69
CA VAL A 12 8.48 -1.12 -0.31
C VAL A 12 7.02 -1.45 -0.01
N VAL A 13 6.78 -2.69 0.42
CA VAL A 13 5.46 -3.13 0.90
C VAL A 13 5.30 -2.76 2.37
N LEU A 14 4.24 -2.01 2.69
CA LEU A 14 3.89 -1.67 4.07
C LEU A 14 3.11 -2.84 4.67
N GLY A 15 3.83 -3.77 5.29
CA GLY A 15 3.30 -5.08 5.73
C GLY A 15 2.58 -5.08 7.08
N CYS A 16 2.60 -3.99 7.84
CA CYS A 16 1.82 -3.84 9.07
C CYS A 16 0.80 -2.72 8.90
N THR A 17 -0.40 -2.91 9.43
CA THR A 17 -1.53 -1.98 9.31
C THR A 17 -1.29 -0.62 9.98
N GLU A 18 -0.32 -0.53 10.90
CA GLU A 18 0.04 0.68 11.64
C GLU A 18 1.06 1.54 10.88
N ILE A 19 1.85 0.94 9.99
CA ILE A 19 2.93 1.63 9.27
C ILE A 19 2.40 2.80 8.42
N PRO A 20 1.29 2.66 7.68
CA PRO A 20 0.69 3.78 6.96
C PRO A 20 0.26 4.96 7.85
N LEU A 21 -0.06 4.71 9.13
CA LEU A 21 -0.47 5.77 10.07
C LEU A 21 0.72 6.56 10.63
N LEU A 22 1.90 5.95 10.64
CA LEU A 22 3.14 6.55 11.17
C LEU A 22 4.01 7.20 10.09
N LEU A 23 3.76 6.88 8.82
CA LEU A 23 4.46 7.47 7.69
C LEU A 23 3.73 8.73 7.22
N GLN A 24 4.41 9.88 7.25
CA GLN A 24 3.95 11.05 6.51
C GLN A 24 4.15 10.78 5.01
N ALA A 25 3.06 10.85 4.26
CA ALA A 25 2.98 10.38 2.88
C ALA A 25 4.11 10.92 1.95
N ASP A 26 4.79 9.95 1.33
CA ASP A 26 4.99 9.83 -0.13
C ASP A 26 6.15 10.53 -0.85
N THR A 27 7.12 11.15 -0.18
CA THR A 27 8.26 11.77 -0.94
C THR A 27 9.66 11.46 -0.45
N ALA A 28 9.84 10.90 0.75
CA ALA A 28 11.19 10.70 1.31
C ALA A 28 11.91 9.44 0.79
N ALA A 29 11.21 8.48 0.17
CA ALA A 29 11.77 7.18 -0.16
C ALA A 29 12.44 7.11 -1.54
N GLY A 30 12.00 7.91 -2.51
CA GLY A 30 12.46 7.83 -3.91
C GLY A 30 12.03 6.56 -4.65
N VAL A 31 11.25 5.68 -4.01
CA VAL A 31 10.68 4.44 -4.55
C VAL A 31 9.22 4.30 -4.12
N PRO A 32 8.36 3.65 -4.92
CA PRO A 32 6.94 3.46 -4.59
C PRO A 32 6.76 2.72 -3.26
N LEU A 33 5.77 3.18 -2.48
CA LEU A 33 5.32 2.54 -1.26
C LEU A 33 3.96 1.87 -1.53
N PHE A 34 3.82 0.60 -1.14
CA PHE A 34 2.60 -0.17 -1.33
C PHE A 34 1.89 -0.36 0.02
N ASP A 35 0.87 0.47 0.27
CA ASP A 35 -0.01 0.31 1.42
C ASP A 35 -0.94 -0.89 1.20
N THR A 36 -0.61 -2.00 1.86
CA THR A 36 -1.38 -3.25 1.73
C THR A 36 -2.80 -3.12 2.29
N LEU A 37 -3.00 -2.31 3.34
CA LEU A 37 -4.31 -2.05 3.90
C LEU A 37 -5.19 -1.34 2.88
N ALA A 38 -4.68 -0.28 2.25
CA ALA A 38 -5.43 0.47 1.24
C ALA A 38 -5.73 -0.38 0.00
N ILE A 39 -4.76 -1.18 -0.47
CA ILE A 39 -4.94 -2.09 -1.62
C ILE A 39 -6.03 -3.13 -1.32
N HIS A 40 -5.97 -3.80 -0.17
CA HIS A 40 -6.97 -4.80 0.20
C HIS A 40 -8.35 -4.19 0.47
N ALA A 41 -8.42 -3.03 1.12
CA ALA A 41 -9.67 -2.33 1.36
C ALA A 41 -10.36 -1.94 0.04
N ARG A 42 -9.59 -1.43 -0.94
CA ARG A 42 -10.11 -1.14 -2.29
C ARG A 42 -10.66 -2.40 -2.95
N ALA A 43 -9.88 -3.47 -2.99
CA ALA A 43 -10.31 -4.73 -3.59
C ALA A 43 -11.58 -5.31 -2.93
N ALA A 44 -11.70 -5.19 -1.61
CA ALA A 44 -12.89 -5.64 -0.88
C ALA A 44 -14.13 -4.79 -1.23
N VAL A 45 -13.97 -3.47 -1.38
CA VAL A 45 -15.06 -2.58 -1.82
C VAL A 45 -15.46 -2.90 -3.25
N ASP A 46 -14.50 -3.03 -4.16
CA ASP A 46 -14.77 -3.34 -5.57
C ASP A 46 -15.50 -4.67 -5.71
N PHE A 47 -15.04 -5.71 -5.00
CA PHE A 47 -15.71 -7.01 -4.93
C PHE A 47 -17.16 -6.89 -4.43
N ALA A 48 -17.40 -6.15 -3.34
CA ALA A 48 -18.74 -5.96 -2.79
C ALA A 48 -19.68 -5.22 -3.77
N LEU A 49 -19.15 -4.28 -4.55
CA LEU A 49 -19.93 -3.51 -5.54
C LEU A 49 -20.17 -4.30 -6.83
N GLU A 50 -19.23 -5.13 -7.27
CA GLU A 50 -19.42 -6.03 -8.43
C GLU A 50 -20.53 -7.06 -8.17
N GLU A 51 -20.62 -7.59 -6.95
CA GLU A 51 -21.71 -8.49 -6.53
C GLU A 51 -23.08 -7.77 -6.52
N MET A 52 -23.13 -6.45 -6.31
CA MET A 52 -24.38 -5.67 -6.34
C MET A 52 -24.86 -5.32 -7.76
N VAL A 53 -23.95 -5.26 -8.76
CA VAL A 53 -24.30 -4.91 -10.15
C VAL A 53 -24.68 -6.15 -10.97
N ASN A 54 -24.18 -7.33 -10.58
CA ASN A 54 -24.41 -8.59 -11.29
C ASN A 54 -25.47 -9.51 -10.64
N GLY A 55 -26.09 -9.09 -9.52
CA GLY A 55 -27.09 -9.84 -8.75
C GLY A 55 -28.53 -9.40 -9.00
#